data_AF-A0A2V5IBM3-F1
#
_entry.id   AF-A0A2V5IBM3-F1
#
_cell.length_a   1.000
_cell.length_b   1.000
_cell.length_c   1.000
_cell.angle_alpha   90.00
_cell.angle_beta   90.00
_cell.angle_gamma   90.00
#
_symmetry.space_group_name_H-M   'P 1'
#
loop_
_entity.id
_entity.type
_entity.pdbx_description
1 polymer ?
#
loop_
_entity_poly.entity_id
_entity_poly.type
_entity_poly.pdbx_seq_one_letter_code
_entity_poly.pdbx_strand_id
1 'polypeptide(L)'
;MDPASFALSVFGTLDLCLRYGHELIKLCREIRTLPDDISDIALAIEGAWLKAESQLDLLKRLSRDNLLAPALSAHYDEALQRLRVKISGAVTGFEAVRKRSSPNNKIPQKVWVVHLKRHLERVVGDLEDWQRRFDPSWFLITLIASDRVDQQLDPRRHPGRNAAHLREIREAVRQIALTETRPDNNTTHSIFRSPTHVEEQRQQIPGTNNYLTRYVGDTSGREILFDGTNLTRSSAPTSKIHVRDLARLLSHIDPTTFSLLRCAGVIEVPTSDQDTQYQFIFEIPRGLRSLKTLRELLVSSLRMSLSERLQFAKQLARSVMFVHTTGFVHKSIRPETILIFNEEDQPSASFLMGFERIRRAKARTDLLSNLEWERNLYRHPMRQGL
;
A
#
# COMPACT_ATOMS: atom_id res chain seq x y z
N MET A 1 -28.45 -10.68 5.81
CA MET A 1 -28.25 -11.20 4.44
C MET A 1 -27.07 -12.12 4.45
N ASP A 2 -27.19 -13.29 3.81
CA ASP A 2 -26.15 -14.32 3.81
C ASP A 2 -24.93 -13.89 2.95
N PRO A 3 -23.69 -14.25 3.31
CA PRO A 3 -22.48 -13.86 2.57
C PRO A 3 -22.53 -14.28 1.10
N ALA A 4 -23.14 -15.44 0.81
CA ALA A 4 -23.32 -15.96 -0.54
C ALA A 4 -24.25 -15.08 -1.40
N SER A 5 -25.29 -14.51 -0.81
CA SER A 5 -26.20 -13.57 -1.49
C SER A 5 -25.49 -12.27 -1.87
N PHE A 6 -24.53 -11.84 -1.04
CA PHE A 6 -23.77 -10.62 -1.28
C PHE A 6 -22.72 -10.81 -2.38
N ALA A 7 -22.03 -11.96 -2.38
CA ALA A 7 -21.09 -12.32 -3.44
C ALA A 7 -21.76 -12.37 -4.83
N LEU A 8 -22.96 -12.95 -4.94
CA LEU A 8 -23.73 -13.02 -6.18
C LEU A 8 -24.14 -11.62 -6.72
N SER A 9 -24.49 -10.68 -5.84
CA SER A 9 -24.80 -9.28 -6.20
C SER A 9 -23.58 -8.54 -6.78
N VAL A 10 -22.42 -8.71 -6.12
CA VAL A 10 -21.14 -8.16 -6.57
C VAL A 10 -20.79 -8.68 -7.97
N PHE A 11 -21.00 -9.98 -8.22
CA PHE A 11 -20.77 -10.60 -9.52
C PHE A 11 -21.61 -10.02 -10.64
N GLY A 12 -22.93 -9.92 -10.45
CA GLY A 12 -23.82 -9.38 -11.47
C GLY A 12 -23.49 -7.91 -11.78
N THR A 13 -23.14 -7.13 -10.76
CA THR A 13 -22.77 -5.71 -10.92
C THR A 13 -21.45 -5.56 -11.67
N LEU A 14 -20.46 -6.41 -11.39
CA LEU A 14 -19.19 -6.46 -12.09
C LEU A 14 -19.35 -6.74 -13.59
N ASP A 15 -20.16 -7.73 -13.95
CA ASP A 15 -20.42 -8.09 -15.36
C ASP A 15 -21.08 -6.95 -16.12
N LEU A 16 -21.99 -6.21 -15.48
CA LEU A 16 -22.60 -5.02 -16.06
C LEU A 16 -21.57 -3.91 -16.27
N CYS A 17 -20.71 -3.64 -15.29
CA CYS A 17 -19.63 -2.65 -15.43
C CYS A 17 -18.71 -2.98 -16.60
N LEU A 18 -18.25 -4.24 -16.70
CA LEU A 18 -17.37 -4.68 -17.79
C LEU A 18 -18.06 -4.52 -19.15
N ARG A 19 -19.32 -4.96 -19.28
CA ARG A 19 -20.09 -4.85 -20.51
C ARG A 19 -20.22 -3.39 -20.97
N TYR A 20 -20.69 -2.50 -20.09
CA TYR A 20 -20.87 -1.10 -20.47
C TYR A 20 -19.54 -0.39 -20.75
N GLY A 21 -18.46 -0.76 -20.07
CA GLY A 21 -17.16 -0.19 -20.35
C GLY A 21 -16.62 -0.64 -21.71
N HIS A 22 -16.79 -1.90 -22.10
CA HIS A 22 -16.46 -2.34 -23.46
C HIS A 22 -17.27 -1.61 -24.53
N GLU A 23 -18.55 -1.37 -24.29
CA GLU A 23 -19.38 -0.55 -25.19
C GLU A 23 -18.87 0.88 -25.28
N LEU A 24 -18.52 1.51 -24.15
CA LEU A 24 -17.95 2.86 -24.13
C LEU A 24 -16.66 2.94 -24.94
N ILE A 25 -15.77 1.95 -24.83
CA ILE A 25 -14.53 1.90 -25.61
C ILE A 25 -14.79 1.74 -27.11
N LYS A 26 -15.76 0.90 -27.48
CA LYS A 26 -16.16 0.77 -28.88
C LYS A 26 -16.63 2.11 -29.43
N LEU A 27 -17.46 2.84 -28.68
CA LEU A 27 -17.94 4.17 -29.04
C LEU A 27 -16.79 5.19 -29.15
N CYS A 28 -15.83 5.18 -28.23
CA CYS A 28 -14.63 6.04 -28.28
C CYS A 28 -13.77 5.77 -29.53
N ARG A 29 -13.62 4.51 -29.94
CA ARG A 29 -12.88 4.16 -31.16
C ARG A 29 -13.56 4.65 -32.43
N GLU A 30 -14.89 4.63 -32.47
CA GLU A 30 -15.67 5.12 -33.61
C GLU A 30 -15.51 6.63 -33.85
N ILE A 31 -15.28 7.42 -32.80
CA ILE A 31 -15.16 8.89 -32.87
C ILE A 31 -13.72 9.40 -33.00
N ARG A 32 -12.71 8.54 -33.07
CA ARG A 32 -11.30 8.93 -33.26
C ARG A 32 -11.02 9.64 -34.58
N THR A 33 -11.93 9.55 -35.55
CA THR A 33 -11.84 10.24 -36.85
C THR A 33 -12.31 11.70 -36.80
N LEU A 34 -12.78 12.18 -35.64
CA LEU A 34 -13.18 13.56 -35.37
C LEU A 34 -11.95 14.43 -35.00
N PRO A 35 -12.11 15.77 -34.86
CA PRO A 35 -11.00 16.69 -34.58
C PRO A 35 -10.14 16.29 -33.37
N ASP A 36 -8.86 16.68 -33.41
CA ASP A 36 -7.80 16.26 -32.47
C ASP A 36 -8.22 16.33 -30.99
N ASP A 37 -8.86 17.42 -30.56
CA ASP A 37 -9.37 17.58 -29.18
C ASP A 37 -10.25 16.42 -28.69
N ILE A 38 -11.11 15.86 -29.56
CA ILE A 38 -12.02 14.76 -29.19
C ILE A 38 -11.26 13.43 -29.17
N SER A 39 -10.30 13.27 -30.08
CA SER A 39 -9.45 12.10 -30.15
C SER A 39 -8.62 11.95 -28.86
N ASP A 40 -8.08 13.06 -28.34
CA ASP A 40 -7.32 13.09 -27.09
C ASP A 40 -8.18 12.69 -25.88
N ILE A 41 -9.40 13.21 -25.78
CA ILE A 41 -10.32 12.84 -24.69
C ILE A 41 -10.73 11.37 -24.82
N ALA A 42 -11.00 10.88 -26.03
CA ALA A 42 -11.32 9.47 -26.26
C ALA A 42 -10.15 8.55 -25.86
N LEU A 43 -8.91 8.94 -26.17
CA LEU A 43 -7.71 8.23 -25.73
C LEU A 43 -7.56 8.22 -24.20
N ALA A 44 -7.87 9.33 -23.53
CA ALA A 44 -7.88 9.40 -22.07
C ALA A 44 -8.93 8.46 -21.45
N ILE A 45 -10.15 8.40 -22.01
CA ILE A 45 -11.18 7.43 -21.58
C ILE A 45 -10.68 6.00 -21.77
N GLU A 46 -10.05 5.68 -22.90
CA GLU A 46 -9.48 4.35 -23.14
C GLU A 46 -8.41 3.99 -22.10
N GLY A 47 -7.47 4.89 -21.87
CA GLY A 47 -6.40 4.69 -20.88
C GLY A 47 -6.94 4.54 -19.46
N ALA A 48 -7.96 5.32 -19.09
CA ALA A 48 -8.65 5.17 -17.82
C ALA A 48 -9.35 3.81 -17.73
N TRP A 49 -10.17 3.45 -18.71
CA TRP A 49 -10.92 2.20 -18.66
C TRP A 49 -10.03 0.96 -18.62
N LEU A 50 -8.93 0.89 -19.38
CA LEU A 50 -8.00 -0.25 -19.34
C LEU A 50 -7.47 -0.52 -17.93
N LYS A 51 -7.21 0.55 -17.16
CA LYS A 51 -6.81 0.43 -15.74
C LYS A 51 -7.96 -0.08 -14.89
N ALA A 52 -9.16 0.47 -15.06
CA ALA A 52 -10.35 0.04 -14.32
C ALA A 52 -10.69 -1.43 -14.61
N GLU A 53 -10.70 -1.85 -15.87
CA GLU A 53 -10.96 -3.22 -16.32
C GLU A 53 -10.02 -4.20 -15.63
N SER A 54 -8.71 -3.91 -15.61
CA SER A 54 -7.71 -4.74 -14.93
C SER A 54 -8.01 -4.92 -13.44
N GLN A 55 -8.50 -3.86 -12.77
CA GLN A 55 -8.88 -3.90 -11.35
C GLN A 55 -10.18 -4.67 -11.11
N LEU A 56 -11.19 -4.46 -11.97
CA LEU A 56 -12.48 -5.12 -11.92
C LEU A 56 -12.35 -6.64 -12.14
N ASP A 57 -11.51 -7.04 -13.10
CA ASP A 57 -11.20 -8.45 -13.36
C ASP A 57 -10.57 -9.14 -12.16
N LEU A 58 -9.68 -8.44 -11.45
CA LEU A 58 -9.08 -8.97 -10.24
C LEU A 58 -10.13 -9.13 -9.14
N LEU A 59 -10.93 -8.10 -8.89
CA LEU A 59 -12.00 -8.15 -7.90
C LEU A 59 -13.02 -9.27 -8.19
N LYS A 60 -13.38 -9.45 -9.47
CA LYS A 60 -14.25 -10.55 -9.93
C LYS A 60 -13.68 -11.92 -9.58
N ARG A 61 -12.36 -12.11 -9.73
CA ARG A 61 -11.69 -13.35 -9.33
C ARG A 61 -11.69 -13.55 -7.81
N LEU A 62 -11.39 -12.50 -7.04
CA LEU A 62 -11.37 -12.58 -5.56
C LEU A 62 -12.73 -12.87 -4.95
N SER A 63 -13.78 -12.27 -5.50
CA SER A 63 -15.17 -12.53 -5.11
C SER A 63 -15.54 -13.99 -5.37
N ARG A 64 -14.99 -14.62 -6.43
CA ARG A 64 -15.35 -15.99 -6.87
C ARG A 64 -14.88 -17.02 -5.88
N ASP A 65 -13.66 -16.80 -5.40
CA ASP A 65 -12.96 -17.69 -4.50
C ASP A 65 -13.31 -17.39 -3.03
N ASN A 66 -14.24 -16.46 -2.77
CA ASN A 66 -14.73 -16.07 -1.44
C ASN A 66 -13.63 -15.56 -0.50
N LEU A 67 -12.63 -14.87 -1.07
CA LEU A 67 -11.41 -14.45 -0.36
C LEU A 67 -11.52 -13.05 0.28
N LEU A 68 -12.66 -12.38 0.11
CA LEU A 68 -12.91 -11.05 0.64
C LEU A 68 -13.63 -11.13 1.99
N ALA A 69 -13.14 -10.40 2.99
CA ALA A 69 -13.86 -10.26 4.25
C ALA A 69 -15.24 -9.58 4.02
N PRO A 70 -16.27 -9.89 4.83
CA PRO A 70 -17.63 -9.38 4.60
C PRO A 70 -17.73 -7.84 4.52
N ALA A 71 -17.00 -7.12 5.38
CA ALA A 71 -16.99 -5.65 5.37
C ALA A 71 -16.37 -5.07 4.08
N LEU A 72 -15.34 -5.73 3.54
CA LEU A 72 -14.69 -5.33 2.28
C LEU A 72 -15.57 -5.65 1.09
N SER A 73 -16.25 -6.80 1.10
CA SER A 73 -17.23 -7.16 0.10
C SER A 73 -18.34 -6.10 0.01
N ALA A 74 -18.87 -5.67 1.16
CA ALA A 74 -19.85 -4.58 1.25
C ALA A 74 -19.36 -3.26 0.68
N HIS A 75 -18.13 -2.86 1.01
CA HIS A 75 -17.53 -1.65 0.47
C HIS A 75 -17.37 -1.70 -1.05
N TYR A 76 -16.86 -2.82 -1.59
CA TYR A 76 -16.65 -2.96 -3.02
C TYR A 76 -17.96 -3.04 -3.81
N ASP A 77 -19.00 -3.67 -3.29
CA ASP A 77 -20.32 -3.66 -3.92
C ASP A 77 -20.83 -2.23 -4.10
N GLU A 78 -20.75 -1.41 -3.05
CA GLU A 78 -21.18 0.00 -3.12
C GLU A 78 -20.35 0.80 -4.13
N ALA A 79 -19.04 0.56 -4.19
CA ALA A 79 -18.15 1.20 -5.17
C ALA A 79 -18.45 0.75 -6.61
N LEU A 80 -18.78 -0.54 -6.81
CA LEU A 80 -19.18 -1.09 -8.10
C LEU A 80 -20.53 -0.55 -8.56
N GLN A 81 -21.51 -0.39 -7.65
CA GLN A 81 -22.80 0.22 -8.00
C GLN A 81 -22.63 1.65 -8.51
N ARG A 82 -21.77 2.44 -7.85
CA ARG A 82 -21.45 3.80 -8.29
C ARG A 82 -20.80 3.80 -9.69
N LEU A 83 -19.87 2.87 -9.94
CA LEU A 83 -19.26 2.72 -11.26
C LEU A 83 -20.29 2.36 -12.32
N ARG A 84 -21.16 1.39 -12.00
CA ARG A 84 -22.22 0.92 -12.91
C ARG A 84 -23.07 2.09 -13.38
N VAL A 85 -23.54 2.91 -12.45
CA VAL A 85 -24.36 4.10 -12.76
C VAL A 85 -23.60 5.09 -13.64
N LYS A 86 -22.32 5.38 -13.32
CA LYS A 86 -21.49 6.31 -14.10
C LYS A 86 -21.26 5.81 -15.54
N ILE A 87 -20.88 4.54 -15.71
CA ILE A 87 -20.56 3.98 -17.03
C ILE A 87 -21.82 3.76 -17.87
N SER A 88 -22.91 3.24 -17.29
CA SER A 88 -24.18 3.14 -18.03
C SER A 88 -24.68 4.53 -18.45
N GLY A 89 -24.52 5.54 -17.59
CA GLY A 89 -24.80 6.95 -17.91
C GLY A 89 -23.90 7.49 -19.04
N ALA A 90 -22.63 7.12 -19.04
CA ALA A 90 -21.68 7.48 -20.10
C ALA A 90 -22.11 6.93 -21.46
N VAL A 91 -22.43 5.63 -21.54
CA VAL A 91 -22.89 4.96 -22.77
C VAL A 91 -24.20 5.56 -23.26
N THR A 92 -25.23 5.64 -22.40
CA THR A 92 -26.54 6.19 -22.78
C THR A 92 -26.47 7.66 -23.19
N GLY A 93 -25.69 8.47 -22.48
CA GLY A 93 -25.46 9.87 -22.84
C GLY A 93 -24.74 10.02 -24.17
N PHE A 94 -23.76 9.15 -24.46
CA PHE A 94 -23.07 9.13 -25.74
C PHE A 94 -24.02 8.80 -26.88
N GLU A 95 -24.83 7.74 -26.73
CA GLU A 95 -25.82 7.37 -27.74
C GLU A 95 -26.86 8.46 -27.98
N ALA A 96 -27.28 9.17 -26.93
CA ALA A 96 -28.20 10.29 -27.05
C ALA A 96 -27.58 11.46 -27.83
N VAL A 97 -26.30 11.78 -27.56
CA VAL A 97 -25.55 12.78 -28.33
C VAL A 97 -25.37 12.33 -29.78
N ARG A 98 -25.13 11.04 -30.03
CA ARG A 98 -25.00 10.47 -31.38
C ARG A 98 -26.30 10.55 -32.19
N LYS A 99 -27.45 10.19 -31.58
CA LYS A 99 -28.77 10.27 -32.23
C LYS A 99 -29.13 11.68 -32.68
N ARG A 100 -28.60 12.71 -32.00
CA ARG A 100 -28.76 14.13 -32.36
C ARG A 100 -28.01 14.56 -33.61
N SER A 101 -27.02 13.79 -34.06
CA SER A 101 -26.29 14.00 -35.33
C SER A 101 -26.94 13.30 -36.53
N SER A 102 -28.05 12.59 -36.34
CA SER A 102 -28.74 11.89 -37.43
C SER A 102 -29.31 12.89 -38.45
N PRO A 103 -29.29 12.59 -39.76
CA PRO A 103 -29.81 13.48 -40.82
C PRO A 103 -31.26 13.95 -40.62
N ASN A 104 -32.05 13.25 -39.79
CA ASN A 104 -33.41 13.66 -39.41
C ASN A 104 -33.48 14.77 -38.36
N ASN A 105 -32.36 15.15 -37.72
CA ASN A 105 -32.31 16.18 -36.67
C ASN A 105 -31.43 17.35 -37.11
N LYS A 106 -32.01 18.56 -37.12
CA LYS A 106 -31.42 19.81 -37.64
C LYS A 106 -30.36 20.45 -36.72
N ILE A 107 -29.51 19.67 -36.05
CA ILE A 107 -28.47 20.25 -35.18
C ILE A 107 -27.22 20.54 -36.02
N PRO A 108 -26.69 21.77 -36.03
CA PRO A 108 -25.45 22.09 -36.72
C PRO A 108 -24.29 21.25 -36.17
N GLN A 109 -23.45 20.71 -37.07
CA GLN A 109 -22.33 19.83 -36.72
C GLN A 109 -21.40 20.41 -35.64
N LYS A 110 -21.15 21.74 -35.67
CA LYS A 110 -20.35 22.44 -34.64
C LYS A 110 -20.97 22.36 -33.24
N VAL A 111 -22.30 22.48 -33.14
CA VAL A 111 -23.03 22.40 -31.87
C VAL A 111 -22.98 20.97 -31.33
N TRP A 112 -23.10 19.97 -32.21
CA TRP A 112 -22.95 18.57 -31.84
C TRP A 112 -21.55 18.24 -31.29
N VAL A 113 -20.49 18.69 -31.96
CA VAL A 113 -19.09 18.52 -31.52
C VAL A 113 -18.88 19.07 -30.11
N VAL A 114 -19.44 20.25 -29.80
CA VAL A 114 -19.35 20.85 -28.46
C VAL A 114 -20.08 20.02 -27.39
N HIS A 115 -21.29 19.53 -27.70
CA HIS A 115 -22.02 18.66 -26.77
C HIS A 115 -21.30 17.33 -26.53
N LEU A 116 -20.71 16.76 -27.58
CA LEU A 116 -19.93 15.53 -27.48
C LEU A 116 -18.68 15.74 -26.62
N LYS A 117 -17.88 16.78 -26.90
CA LYS A 117 -16.69 17.12 -26.11
C LYS A 117 -17.02 17.24 -24.63
N ARG A 118 -18.04 18.03 -24.28
CA ARG A 118 -18.47 18.24 -22.88
C ARG A 118 -18.96 16.95 -22.21
N HIS A 119 -19.60 16.06 -22.95
CA HIS A 119 -20.01 14.76 -22.44
C HIS A 119 -18.79 13.89 -22.13
N LEU A 120 -17.84 13.79 -23.07
CA LEU A 120 -16.63 12.99 -22.92
C LEU A 120 -15.72 13.49 -21.79
N GLU A 121 -15.54 14.81 -21.65
CA GLU A 121 -14.80 15.40 -20.53
C GLU A 121 -15.40 15.03 -19.17
N ARG A 122 -16.74 15.02 -19.08
CA ARG A 122 -17.44 14.56 -17.86
C ARG A 122 -17.17 13.07 -17.62
N VAL A 123 -17.21 12.25 -18.66
CA VAL A 123 -16.95 10.80 -18.55
C VAL A 123 -15.52 10.53 -18.07
N VAL A 124 -14.52 11.23 -18.59
CA VAL A 124 -13.13 11.15 -18.09
C VAL A 124 -13.08 11.51 -16.61
N GLY A 125 -13.61 12.67 -16.24
CA GLY A 125 -13.61 13.12 -14.84
C GLY A 125 -14.32 12.14 -13.90
N ASP A 126 -15.42 11.55 -14.35
CA ASP A 126 -16.18 10.57 -13.60
C ASP A 126 -15.42 9.25 -13.37
N LEU A 127 -14.73 8.77 -14.41
CA LEU A 127 -13.89 7.57 -14.34
C LEU A 127 -12.65 7.80 -13.49
N GLU A 128 -11.96 8.93 -13.65
CA GLU A 128 -10.77 9.28 -12.87
C GLU A 128 -11.10 9.54 -11.39
N ASP A 129 -12.20 10.23 -11.09
CA ASP A 129 -12.68 10.42 -9.71
C ASP A 129 -13.05 9.07 -9.09
N TRP A 130 -13.73 8.20 -9.85
CA TRP A 130 -14.00 6.84 -9.38
C TRP A 130 -12.71 6.08 -9.11
N GLN A 131 -11.72 6.09 -10.02
CA GLN A 131 -10.43 5.42 -9.82
C GLN A 131 -9.65 5.96 -8.64
N ARG A 132 -9.72 7.27 -8.39
CA ARG A 132 -9.04 7.90 -7.25
C ARG A 132 -9.66 7.46 -5.91
N ARG A 133 -10.97 7.21 -5.90
CA ARG A 133 -11.73 6.79 -4.70
C ARG A 133 -11.77 5.28 -4.54
N PHE A 134 -11.82 4.57 -5.66
CA PHE A 134 -11.68 3.14 -5.76
C PHE A 134 -10.20 2.85 -5.58
N ASP A 135 -9.75 2.91 -4.32
CA ASP A 135 -8.43 2.45 -3.93
C ASP A 135 -8.42 0.94 -4.20
N PRO A 136 -7.76 0.47 -5.28
CA PRO A 136 -7.58 -0.95 -5.45
C PRO A 136 -6.72 -1.34 -4.26
N SER A 137 -7.29 -2.10 -3.35
CA SER A 137 -6.50 -2.68 -2.29
C SER A 137 -5.66 -3.80 -2.91
N TRP A 138 -4.74 -3.45 -3.82
CA TRP A 138 -3.60 -4.24 -4.24
C TRP A 138 -2.89 -4.77 -3.00
N PHE A 139 -2.88 -3.98 -1.93
CA PHE A 139 -2.51 -4.36 -0.56
C PHE A 139 -3.23 -5.58 0.01
N LEU A 140 -4.52 -5.74 -0.26
CA LEU A 140 -5.32 -6.91 0.16
C LEU A 140 -5.13 -8.07 -0.82
N ILE A 141 -4.91 -7.79 -2.11
CA ILE A 141 -4.43 -8.79 -3.07
C ILE A 141 -3.08 -9.35 -2.64
N THR A 142 -2.17 -8.56 -2.07
CA THR A 142 -0.88 -9.04 -1.53
C THR A 142 -1.05 -10.13 -0.45
N LEU A 143 -2.21 -10.22 0.20
CA LEU A 143 -2.47 -11.16 1.30
C LEU A 143 -3.06 -12.48 0.89
N ILE A 144 -3.61 -12.54 -0.31
CA ILE A 144 -4.24 -13.75 -0.79
C ILE A 144 -3.11 -14.62 -1.33
N ALA A 145 -2.46 -15.40 -0.46
CA ALA A 145 -1.53 -16.45 -0.84
C ALA A 145 -2.27 -17.58 -1.57
N SER A 146 -2.74 -17.28 -2.79
CA SER A 146 -3.35 -18.19 -3.74
C SER A 146 -2.42 -18.33 -4.92
N ASP A 147 -1.95 -19.55 -5.16
CA ASP A 147 -1.06 -19.92 -6.27
C ASP A 147 -1.61 -19.49 -7.64
N ARG A 148 -2.93 -19.28 -7.74
CA ARG A 148 -3.61 -18.81 -8.96
C ARG A 148 -3.45 -17.32 -9.22
N VAL A 149 -3.32 -16.51 -8.17
CA VAL A 149 -3.07 -15.06 -8.30
C VAL A 149 -1.60 -14.82 -8.68
N ASP A 150 -0.68 -15.65 -8.16
CA ASP A 150 0.75 -15.57 -8.49
C ASP A 150 1.08 -15.92 -9.95
N GLN A 151 0.39 -16.90 -10.53
CA GLN A 151 0.49 -17.21 -11.97
C GLN A 151 0.03 -16.05 -12.87
N GLN A 152 -0.82 -15.16 -12.36
CA GLN A 152 -1.34 -14.01 -13.10
C GLN A 152 -0.48 -12.77 -12.92
N LEU A 153 0.29 -12.66 -11.83
CA LEU A 153 1.31 -11.63 -11.62
C LEU A 153 2.65 -11.98 -12.32
N ASP A 154 2.63 -12.93 -13.25
CA ASP A 154 3.82 -13.30 -14.04
C ASP A 154 4.31 -12.06 -14.82
N PRO A 155 5.56 -11.61 -14.63
CA PRO A 155 6.14 -10.47 -15.33
C PRO A 155 6.11 -10.64 -16.86
N ARG A 156 5.93 -11.85 -17.38
CA ARG A 156 5.70 -12.11 -18.82
C ARG A 156 4.35 -11.58 -19.32
N ARG A 157 3.34 -11.45 -18.45
CA ARG A 157 1.98 -10.99 -18.79
C ARG A 157 1.71 -9.54 -18.38
N HIS A 158 2.36 -9.06 -17.31
CA HIS A 158 2.22 -7.67 -16.85
C HIS A 158 3.59 -7.06 -16.50
N PRO A 159 4.26 -6.40 -17.45
CA PRO A 159 5.53 -5.74 -17.20
C PRO A 159 5.29 -4.43 -16.43
N GLY A 160 5.29 -4.50 -15.10
CA GLY A 160 5.15 -3.33 -14.22
C GLY A 160 5.92 -3.50 -12.92
N ARG A 161 6.67 -2.47 -12.51
CA ARG A 161 7.52 -2.48 -11.29
C ARG A 161 6.72 -2.83 -10.03
N ASN A 162 5.48 -2.36 -9.93
CA ASN A 162 4.60 -2.65 -8.79
C ASN A 162 4.15 -4.12 -8.75
N ALA A 163 3.93 -4.76 -9.90
CA ALA A 163 3.57 -6.18 -9.96
C ALA A 163 4.73 -7.08 -9.50
N ALA A 164 5.98 -6.69 -9.81
CA ALA A 164 7.17 -7.41 -9.36
C ALA A 164 7.33 -7.38 -7.83
N HIS A 165 7.26 -6.20 -7.21
CA HIS A 165 7.33 -6.07 -5.73
C HIS A 165 6.19 -6.83 -5.04
N LEU A 166 4.97 -6.75 -5.58
CA LEU A 166 3.83 -7.48 -5.02
C LEU A 166 4.04 -9.00 -5.05
N ARG A 167 4.62 -9.53 -6.14
CA ARG A 167 4.94 -10.95 -6.24
C ARG A 167 6.00 -11.37 -5.21
N GLU A 168 7.03 -10.56 -5.01
CA GLU A 168 8.08 -10.84 -4.02
C GLU A 168 7.55 -10.83 -2.59
N ILE A 169 6.68 -9.86 -2.24
CA ILE A 169 5.99 -9.83 -0.95
C ILE A 169 5.11 -11.08 -0.78
N ARG A 170 4.38 -11.48 -1.82
CA ARG A 170 3.51 -12.66 -1.79
C ARG A 170 4.29 -13.96 -1.62
N GLU A 171 5.42 -14.10 -2.31
CA GLU A 171 6.33 -15.24 -2.12
C GLU A 171 6.88 -15.25 -0.69
N ALA A 172 7.28 -14.10 -0.15
CA ALA A 172 7.70 -13.99 1.24
C ALA A 172 6.59 -14.41 2.23
N VAL A 173 5.34 -13.96 2.02
CA VAL A 173 4.17 -14.40 2.83
C VAL A 173 3.98 -15.92 2.75
N ARG A 174 4.10 -16.51 1.56
CA ARG A 174 3.99 -17.96 1.35
C ARG A 174 5.10 -18.71 2.09
N GLN A 175 6.35 -18.28 1.98
CA GLN A 175 7.47 -18.88 2.68
C GLN A 175 7.31 -18.80 4.20
N ILE A 176 6.80 -17.68 4.72
CA ILE A 176 6.51 -17.50 6.15
C ILE A 176 5.44 -18.49 6.63
N ALA A 177 4.41 -18.73 5.84
CA ALA A 177 3.37 -19.73 6.13
C ALA A 177 3.91 -21.16 6.09
N LEU A 178 4.76 -21.49 5.11
CA LEU A 178 5.40 -22.81 5.00
C LEU A 178 6.38 -23.09 6.14
N THR A 179 7.10 -22.07 6.62
CA THR A 179 8.05 -22.21 7.74
C THR A 179 7.35 -22.57 9.07
N GLU A 180 6.03 -22.39 9.19
CA GLU A 180 5.27 -22.90 10.35
C GLU A 180 5.29 -24.45 10.43
N THR A 181 5.62 -25.13 9.34
CA THR A 181 5.55 -26.61 9.23
C THR A 181 6.90 -27.33 9.05
N ARG A 182 8.01 -26.60 8.82
CA ARG A 182 9.35 -27.22 8.61
C ARG A 182 10.48 -26.32 9.12
N PRO A 183 11.47 -26.84 9.86
CA PRO A 183 12.69 -26.10 10.17
C PRO A 183 13.52 -25.88 8.89
N ASP A 184 13.93 -24.62 8.67
CA ASP A 184 14.67 -24.14 7.48
C ASP A 184 15.97 -24.94 7.27
N ASN A 185 16.09 -25.60 6.12
CA ASN A 185 17.32 -26.31 5.73
C ASN A 185 17.92 -25.85 4.40
N ASN A 186 17.43 -24.82 3.69
CA ASN A 186 18.09 -24.42 2.44
C ASN A 186 17.87 -22.96 1.95
N THR A 187 19.02 -22.27 1.78
CA THR A 187 19.46 -21.50 0.58
C THR A 187 18.64 -20.33 0.02
N THR A 188 18.33 -19.31 0.82
CA THR A 188 18.23 -17.93 0.29
C THR A 188 19.05 -17.01 1.18
N HIS A 189 19.74 -16.02 0.59
CA HIS A 189 20.63 -15.08 1.27
C HIS A 189 20.14 -14.74 2.68
N SER A 190 20.98 -15.04 3.69
CA SER A 190 20.63 -14.77 5.08
C SER A 190 20.24 -13.30 5.22
N ILE A 191 19.01 -13.06 5.70
CA ILE A 191 18.52 -11.71 6.04
C ILE A 191 19.32 -11.11 7.20
N PHE A 192 19.96 -11.98 8.00
CA PHE A 192 20.89 -11.58 9.05
C PHE A 192 22.27 -11.24 8.45
N ARG A 193 22.78 -10.07 8.82
CA ARG A 193 24.04 -9.48 8.33
C ARG A 193 25.07 -9.42 9.45
N SER A 194 26.35 -9.46 9.06
CA SER A 194 27.46 -9.23 9.99
C SER A 194 27.54 -7.73 10.34
N PRO A 195 27.75 -7.38 11.63
CA PRO A 195 27.91 -6.00 12.08
C PRO A 195 29.13 -5.27 11.47
N THR A 196 30.09 -6.01 10.91
CA THR A 196 31.35 -5.49 10.36
C THR A 196 31.20 -4.55 9.14
N HIS A 197 30.02 -4.45 8.55
CA HIS A 197 29.79 -3.68 7.33
C HIS A 197 29.29 -2.25 7.57
N VAL A 198 29.16 -1.83 8.84
CA VAL A 198 28.56 -0.54 9.21
C VAL A 198 29.50 0.27 10.09
N GLU A 199 29.52 1.58 9.88
CA GLU A 199 30.37 2.51 10.62
C GLU A 199 30.08 2.45 12.13
N GLU A 200 31.14 2.58 12.95
CA GLU A 200 31.02 2.63 14.41
C GLU A 200 30.36 3.93 14.88
N GLN A 201 30.53 5.01 14.12
CA GLN A 201 29.90 6.29 14.43
C GLN A 201 28.40 6.23 14.15
N ARG A 202 27.62 6.41 15.22
CA ARG A 202 26.16 6.37 15.19
C ARG A 202 25.59 7.67 15.75
N GLN A 203 24.74 8.33 14.99
CA GLN A 203 23.98 9.49 15.46
C GLN A 203 22.63 9.03 15.98
N GLN A 204 22.36 9.22 17.27
CA GLN A 204 21.06 8.89 17.83
C GLN A 204 19.99 9.86 17.31
N ILE A 205 18.82 9.32 16.94
CA ILE A 205 17.65 10.12 16.60
C ILE A 205 17.01 10.62 17.89
N PRO A 206 16.85 11.95 18.07
CA PRO A 206 16.34 12.53 19.31
C PRO A 206 15.00 11.92 19.76
N GLY A 207 14.92 11.58 21.06
CA GLY A 207 13.70 11.01 21.66
C GLY A 207 13.44 9.54 21.31
N THR A 208 14.39 8.84 20.69
CA THR A 208 14.27 7.43 20.30
C THR A 208 15.50 6.62 20.69
N ASN A 209 15.40 5.28 20.62
CA ASN A 209 16.53 4.36 20.78
C ASN A 209 17.15 3.97 19.43
N ASN A 210 16.95 4.79 18.40
CA ASN A 210 17.29 4.49 17.02
C ASN A 210 18.44 5.38 16.54
N TYR A 211 19.17 4.89 15.54
CA TYR A 211 20.43 5.50 15.14
C TYR A 211 20.50 5.68 13.63
N LEU A 212 21.16 6.75 13.20
CA LEU A 212 21.61 6.97 11.83
C LEU A 212 23.10 6.66 11.73
N THR A 213 23.49 6.02 10.64
CA THR A 213 24.88 5.64 10.36
C THR A 213 25.05 5.42 8.86
N ARG A 214 26.24 5.00 8.40
CA ARG A 214 26.55 4.71 7.00
C ARG A 214 27.25 3.36 6.86
N TYR A 215 27.24 2.80 5.66
CA TYR A 215 28.02 1.61 5.37
C TYR A 215 29.52 1.94 5.33
N VAL A 216 30.35 1.03 5.84
CA VAL A 216 31.81 1.20 5.80
C VAL A 216 32.28 1.29 4.34
N GLY A 217 33.01 2.36 4.01
CA GLY A 217 33.56 2.57 2.68
C GLY A 217 32.55 3.10 1.65
N ASP A 218 31.33 3.48 2.07
CA ASP A 218 30.36 4.10 1.16
C ASP A 218 30.71 5.57 0.90
N THR A 219 31.28 5.84 -0.26
CA THR A 219 31.61 7.18 -0.74
C THR A 219 30.38 7.97 -1.19
N SER A 220 29.22 7.33 -1.33
CA SER A 220 27.99 8.01 -1.74
C SER A 220 27.32 8.80 -0.61
N GLY A 221 27.81 8.65 0.63
CA GLY A 221 27.32 9.38 1.80
C GLY A 221 25.90 9.01 2.21
N ARG A 222 25.39 7.84 1.79
CA ARG A 222 24.01 7.44 2.09
C ARG A 222 23.87 7.02 3.54
N GLU A 223 22.89 7.63 4.19
CA GLU A 223 22.53 7.28 5.55
C GLU A 223 21.58 6.08 5.56
N ILE A 224 21.81 5.20 6.53
CA ILE A 224 20.96 4.08 6.88
C ILE A 224 20.45 4.28 8.30
N LEU A 225 19.25 3.76 8.55
CA LEU A 225 18.57 3.83 9.82
C LEU A 225 18.64 2.47 10.52
N PHE A 226 19.06 2.48 11.78
CA PHE A 226 19.01 1.35 12.67
C PHE A 226 17.82 1.46 13.63
N ASP A 227 16.93 0.48 13.55
CA ASP A 227 15.78 0.33 14.44
C ASP A 227 15.98 -0.89 15.33
N GLY A 228 16.17 -0.64 16.62
CA GLY A 228 16.49 -1.67 17.60
C GLY A 228 15.25 -2.35 18.14
N THR A 229 15.28 -3.68 18.24
CA THR A 229 14.30 -4.40 19.03
C THR A 229 14.53 -4.17 20.52
N ASN A 230 13.49 -4.33 21.35
CA ASN A 230 13.63 -4.43 22.80
C ASN A 230 12.96 -5.73 23.25
N LEU A 231 13.64 -6.84 22.97
CA LEU A 231 13.15 -8.19 23.22
C LEU A 231 13.77 -8.72 24.53
N THR A 232 12.96 -9.40 25.33
CA THR A 232 13.37 -9.96 26.63
C THR A 232 13.69 -11.45 26.51
N ARG A 233 14.48 -12.00 27.45
CA ARG A 233 14.80 -13.46 27.55
C ARG A 233 13.62 -14.39 27.30
N SER A 234 12.44 -14.07 27.83
CA SER A 234 11.25 -14.92 27.73
C SER A 234 10.72 -15.10 26.30
N SER A 235 11.07 -14.21 25.37
CA SER A 235 10.58 -14.22 24.00
C SER A 235 11.63 -14.65 22.97
N ALA A 236 12.89 -14.86 23.38
CA ALA A 236 14.06 -14.96 22.49
C ALA A 236 13.93 -15.98 21.33
N PRO A 237 13.47 -17.24 21.52
CA PRO A 237 13.41 -18.22 20.42
C PRO A 237 12.39 -17.85 19.34
N THR A 238 11.20 -17.38 19.74
CA THR A 238 10.14 -16.92 18.83
C THR A 238 10.46 -15.57 18.20
N SER A 239 11.28 -14.77 18.86
CA SER A 239 11.60 -13.41 18.42
C SER A 239 12.47 -13.39 17.17
N LYS A 240 13.47 -14.29 17.09
CA LYS A 240 14.32 -14.43 15.89
C LYS A 240 13.50 -14.72 14.63
N ILE A 241 12.50 -15.60 14.76
CA ILE A 241 11.59 -15.96 13.65
C ILE A 241 10.78 -14.74 13.24
N HIS A 242 10.14 -14.05 14.18
CA HIS A 242 9.34 -12.86 13.88
C HIS A 242 10.15 -11.75 13.21
N VAL A 243 11.36 -11.50 13.71
CA VAL A 243 12.29 -10.51 13.16
C VAL A 243 12.72 -10.88 11.74
N ARG A 244 13.14 -12.14 11.54
CA ARG A 244 13.52 -12.67 10.21
C ARG A 244 12.40 -12.50 9.20
N ASP A 245 11.19 -12.87 9.59
CA ASP A 245 10.02 -12.88 8.69
C ASP A 245 9.57 -11.48 8.34
N LEU A 246 9.50 -10.56 9.32
CA LEU A 246 9.22 -9.16 9.04
C LEU A 246 10.30 -8.57 8.13
N ALA A 247 11.58 -8.82 8.41
CA ALA A 247 12.68 -8.31 7.60
C ALA A 247 12.61 -8.81 6.14
N ARG A 248 12.26 -10.08 5.93
CA ARG A 248 12.00 -10.65 4.59
C ARG A 248 10.81 -10.00 3.89
N LEU A 249 9.76 -9.61 4.61
CA LEU A 249 8.65 -8.87 3.99
C LEU A 249 9.08 -7.45 3.61
N LEU A 250 9.75 -6.76 4.53
CA LEU A 250 10.20 -5.38 4.35
C LEU A 250 11.37 -5.25 3.35
N SER A 251 12.06 -6.33 2.96
CA SER A 251 13.11 -6.24 1.93
C SER A 251 12.56 -6.05 0.51
N HIS A 252 11.28 -6.38 0.30
CA HIS A 252 10.63 -6.39 -1.02
C HIS A 252 9.60 -5.26 -1.21
N ILE A 253 9.43 -4.39 -0.21
CA ILE A 253 8.46 -3.30 -0.30
C ILE A 253 8.96 -2.15 -1.16
N ASP A 254 8.01 -1.47 -1.82
CA ASP A 254 8.22 -0.14 -2.37
C ASP A 254 7.93 0.93 -1.29
N PRO A 255 8.91 1.76 -0.89
CA PRO A 255 8.71 2.69 0.22
C PRO A 255 7.57 3.69 0.03
N THR A 256 7.36 4.15 -1.20
CA THR A 256 6.30 5.14 -1.49
C THR A 256 4.90 4.55 -1.45
N THR A 257 4.77 3.29 -1.84
CA THR A 257 3.51 2.55 -1.84
C THR A 257 3.07 2.20 -0.42
N PHE A 258 4.03 1.74 0.40
CA PHE A 258 3.73 1.19 1.72
C PHE A 258 3.96 2.17 2.88
N SER A 259 4.58 3.32 2.61
CA SER A 259 4.99 4.28 3.65
C SER A 259 5.81 3.59 4.76
N LEU A 260 6.67 2.67 4.34
CA LEU A 260 7.56 1.86 5.18
C LEU A 260 8.94 1.84 4.52
N LEU A 261 10.00 1.82 5.31
CA LEU A 261 11.36 1.79 4.77
C LEU A 261 11.75 0.37 4.37
N ARG A 262 12.49 0.26 3.26
CA ARG A 262 13.01 -1.03 2.79
C ARG A 262 14.05 -1.56 3.77
N CYS A 263 13.89 -2.82 4.18
CA CYS A 263 14.82 -3.49 5.07
C CYS A 263 15.95 -4.17 4.28
N ALA A 264 17.19 -3.72 4.45
CA ALA A 264 18.37 -4.32 3.84
C ALA A 264 18.85 -5.59 4.58
N GLY A 265 18.46 -5.74 5.84
CA GLY A 265 18.78 -6.90 6.68
C GLY A 265 18.64 -6.60 8.17
N VAL A 266 19.12 -7.54 8.98
CA VAL A 266 19.09 -7.46 10.45
C VAL A 266 20.45 -7.81 11.03
N ILE A 267 20.90 -7.09 12.05
CA ILE A 267 22.11 -7.43 12.81
C ILE A 267 21.69 -8.06 14.14
N GLU A 268 22.34 -9.17 14.50
CA GLU A 268 22.21 -9.76 15.83
C GLU A 268 23.28 -9.14 16.75
N VAL A 269 22.82 -8.54 17.85
CA VAL A 269 23.68 -7.90 18.85
C VAL A 269 23.57 -8.69 20.14
N PRO A 270 24.60 -9.47 20.49
CA PRO A 270 24.67 -10.13 21.79
C PRO A 270 24.71 -9.08 22.89
N THR A 271 23.95 -9.28 23.96
CA THR A 271 23.99 -8.43 25.15
C THR A 271 24.62 -9.16 26.33
N SER A 272 25.01 -8.41 27.36
CA SER A 272 25.67 -8.93 28.57
C SER A 272 24.88 -10.03 29.29
N ASP A 273 23.55 -10.02 29.16
CA ASP A 273 22.64 -10.83 29.98
C ASP A 273 22.21 -12.15 29.31
N GLN A 274 22.99 -12.62 28.33
CA GLN A 274 22.66 -13.71 27.39
C GLN A 274 21.43 -13.45 26.51
N ASP A 275 20.96 -12.19 26.46
CA ASP A 275 19.93 -11.75 25.53
C ASP A 275 20.53 -11.43 24.16
N THR A 276 19.73 -11.62 23.10
CA THR A 276 20.07 -11.19 21.75
C THR A 276 19.11 -10.09 21.33
N GLN A 277 19.64 -8.88 21.11
CA GLN A 277 18.90 -7.82 20.45
C GLN A 277 19.07 -7.91 18.94
N TYR A 278 18.07 -7.44 18.21
CA TYR A 278 18.08 -7.37 16.76
C TYR A 278 18.01 -5.92 16.33
N GLN A 279 18.79 -5.54 15.32
CA GLN A 279 18.74 -4.21 14.75
C GLN A 279 18.37 -4.31 13.28
N PHE A 280 17.21 -3.79 12.90
CA PHE A 280 16.81 -3.69 11.50
C PHE A 280 17.65 -2.61 10.81
N ILE A 281 18.10 -2.91 9.60
CA ILE A 281 18.80 -1.97 8.73
C ILE A 281 17.80 -1.45 7.70
N PHE A 282 17.39 -0.20 7.85
CA PHE A 282 16.48 0.46 6.92
C PHE A 282 17.22 1.41 6.00
N GLU A 283 16.91 1.31 4.71
CA GLU A 283 17.45 2.23 3.70
C GLU A 283 16.57 3.47 3.59
N ILE A 284 17.20 4.64 3.56
CA ILE A 284 16.53 5.91 3.32
C ILE A 284 16.43 6.13 1.80
N PRO A 285 15.22 6.33 1.23
CA PRO A 285 15.05 6.64 -0.19
C PRO A 285 15.85 7.86 -0.64
N ARG A 286 16.37 7.82 -1.88
CA ARG A 286 17.12 8.95 -2.46
C ARG A 286 16.23 10.18 -2.57
N GLY A 287 16.80 11.35 -2.32
CA GLY A 287 16.10 12.63 -2.39
C GLY A 287 15.46 13.06 -1.06
N LEU A 288 15.20 12.11 -0.15
CA LEU A 288 14.71 12.42 1.18
C LEU A 288 15.86 12.90 2.07
N ARG A 289 15.67 14.04 2.72
CA ARG A 289 16.64 14.66 3.64
C ARG A 289 15.93 15.12 4.91
N SER A 290 16.70 15.58 5.89
CA SER A 290 16.20 16.22 7.11
C SER A 290 15.18 15.35 7.87
N LEU A 291 15.66 14.19 8.34
CA LEU A 291 14.85 13.27 9.13
C LEU A 291 14.49 13.90 10.47
N LYS A 292 13.18 13.95 10.77
CA LYS A 292 12.64 14.32 12.07
C LYS A 292 11.61 13.32 12.53
N THR A 293 11.46 13.16 13.84
CA THR A 293 10.31 12.44 14.38
C THR A 293 9.06 13.33 14.32
N LEU A 294 7.88 12.74 14.22
CA LEU A 294 6.63 13.48 14.36
C LEU A 294 6.56 14.18 15.73
N ARG A 295 7.13 13.58 16.79
CA ARG A 295 7.27 14.24 18.10
C ARG A 295 7.99 15.58 17.99
N GLU A 296 9.15 15.61 17.34
CA GLU A 296 9.95 16.82 17.18
C GLU A 296 9.18 17.91 16.41
N LEU A 297 8.45 17.52 15.36
CA LEU A 297 7.61 18.47 14.61
C LEU A 297 6.45 19.02 15.43
N LEU A 298 5.82 18.17 16.26
CA LEU A 298 4.72 18.59 17.14
C LEU A 298 5.21 19.55 18.23
N VAL A 299 6.41 19.31 18.79
CA VAL A 299 7.00 20.18 19.81
C VAL A 299 7.48 21.51 19.21
N SER A 300 8.08 21.47 18.02
CA SER A 300 8.55 22.69 17.33
C SER A 300 7.42 23.59 16.81
N SER A 301 6.15 23.20 17.00
CA SER A 301 4.96 23.97 16.60
C SER A 301 4.94 24.34 15.11
N LEU A 302 5.48 23.47 14.25
CA LEU A 302 5.46 23.67 12.81
C LEU A 302 4.02 23.80 12.30
N ARG A 303 3.73 24.89 11.59
CA ARG A 303 2.42 25.10 10.96
C ARG A 303 2.27 24.22 9.73
N MET A 304 1.75 23.03 9.93
CA MET A 304 1.30 22.16 8.83
C MET A 304 -0.15 22.46 8.45
N SER A 305 -0.42 22.58 7.16
CA SER A 305 -1.75 22.66 6.58
C SER A 305 -2.58 21.39 6.86
N LEU A 306 -3.90 21.49 6.73
CA LEU A 306 -4.79 20.33 6.88
C LEU A 306 -4.49 19.24 5.83
N SER A 307 -4.14 19.64 4.61
CA SER A 307 -3.83 18.73 3.52
C SER A 307 -2.59 17.88 3.82
N GLU A 308 -1.52 18.49 4.34
CA GLU A 308 -0.30 17.77 4.74
C GLU A 308 -0.57 16.81 5.89
N ARG A 309 -1.32 17.24 6.91
CA ARG A 309 -1.72 16.37 8.02
C ARG A 309 -2.52 15.15 7.53
N LEU A 310 -3.46 15.37 6.61
CA LEU A 310 -4.25 14.31 6.02
C LEU A 310 -3.39 13.36 5.17
N GLN A 311 -2.39 13.90 4.46
CA GLN A 311 -1.43 13.10 3.70
C GLN A 311 -0.60 12.20 4.62
N PHE A 312 -0.05 12.72 5.72
CA PHE A 312 0.69 11.90 6.69
C PHE A 312 -0.18 10.87 7.39
N ALA A 313 -1.44 11.21 7.69
CA ALA A 313 -2.41 10.25 8.23
C ALA A 313 -2.68 9.10 7.24
N LYS A 314 -2.84 9.39 5.95
CA LYS A 314 -3.00 8.36 4.90
C LYS A 314 -1.76 7.48 4.78
N GLN A 315 -0.57 8.07 4.81
CA GLN A 315 0.70 7.35 4.75
C GLN A 315 0.86 6.43 5.97
N LEU A 316 0.63 6.92 7.19
CA LEU A 316 0.64 6.10 8.40
C LEU A 316 -0.39 4.96 8.32
N ALA A 317 -1.60 5.24 7.82
CA ALA A 317 -2.62 4.21 7.64
C ALA A 317 -2.18 3.11 6.67
N ARG A 318 -1.44 3.44 5.60
CA ARG A 318 -0.83 2.45 4.69
C ARG A 318 0.20 1.59 5.39
N SER A 319 1.08 2.17 6.20
CA SER A 319 2.08 1.43 6.98
C SER A 319 1.42 0.46 7.96
N VAL A 320 0.44 0.94 8.73
CA VAL A 320 -0.29 0.13 9.71
C VAL A 320 -1.09 -0.97 9.01
N MET A 321 -1.72 -0.64 7.89
CA MET A 321 -2.40 -1.62 7.05
C MET A 321 -1.42 -2.72 6.64
N PHE A 322 -0.25 -2.41 6.07
CA PHE A 322 0.75 -3.41 5.69
C PHE A 322 1.14 -4.36 6.84
N VAL A 323 1.47 -3.79 8.00
CA VAL A 323 1.92 -4.57 9.15
C VAL A 323 0.81 -5.52 9.63
N HIS A 324 -0.42 -5.01 9.76
CA HIS A 324 -1.54 -5.82 10.23
C HIS A 324 -1.97 -6.87 9.21
N THR A 325 -1.95 -6.51 7.94
CA THR A 325 -2.36 -7.41 6.87
C THR A 325 -1.40 -8.59 6.72
N THR A 326 -0.10 -8.35 6.84
CA THR A 326 0.94 -9.41 6.84
C THR A 326 0.97 -10.26 8.12
N GLY A 327 0.00 -10.08 9.02
CA GLY A 327 -0.16 -10.90 10.22
C GLY A 327 0.76 -10.50 11.36
N PHE A 328 1.26 -9.27 11.38
CA PHE A 328 2.08 -8.72 12.45
C PHE A 328 1.34 -7.64 13.26
N VAL A 329 1.81 -7.39 14.48
CA VAL A 329 1.35 -6.27 15.31
C VAL A 329 2.53 -5.42 15.75
N HIS A 330 2.42 -4.10 15.53
CA HIS A 330 3.51 -3.15 15.81
C HIS A 330 3.69 -2.86 17.31
N LYS A 331 2.58 -2.60 18.03
CA LYS A 331 2.50 -2.33 19.49
C LYS A 331 3.22 -1.08 20.04
N SER A 332 3.77 -0.25 19.18
CA SER A 332 4.61 0.89 19.57
C SER A 332 4.34 2.15 18.76
N ILE A 333 3.20 2.24 18.07
CA ILE A 333 2.81 3.40 17.25
C ILE A 333 2.63 4.62 18.14
N ARG A 334 3.51 5.62 17.98
CA ARG A 334 3.55 6.89 18.71
C ARG A 334 4.30 7.96 17.89
N PRO A 335 4.23 9.25 18.22
CA PRO A 335 4.93 10.30 17.46
C PRO A 335 6.45 10.10 17.34
N GLU A 336 7.08 9.43 18.31
CA GLU A 336 8.51 9.11 18.29
C GLU A 336 8.86 8.00 17.26
N THR A 337 7.88 7.20 16.86
CA THR A 337 8.06 6.07 15.92
C THR A 337 7.57 6.40 14.51
N ILE A 338 7.25 7.66 14.23
CA ILE A 338 6.84 8.13 12.92
C ILE A 338 7.91 9.11 12.45
N LEU A 339 8.62 8.74 11.39
CA LEU A 339 9.62 9.58 10.75
C LEU A 339 8.94 10.44 9.70
N ILE A 340 9.31 11.71 9.67
CA ILE A 340 8.93 12.66 8.63
C ILE A 340 10.21 13.10 7.94
N PHE A 341 10.21 12.97 6.61
CA PHE A 341 11.28 13.45 5.75
C PHE A 341 10.81 14.65 4.98
N ASN A 342 11.75 15.56 4.73
CA ASN A 342 11.51 16.71 3.89
C ASN A 342 12.14 16.49 2.51
N GLU A 343 11.45 17.00 1.51
CA GLU A 343 11.97 17.24 0.17
C GLU A 343 12.01 18.76 -0.01
N GLU A 344 13.18 19.31 -0.32
CA GLU A 344 13.35 20.78 -0.47
C GLU A 344 12.78 21.60 0.71
N ASP A 345 13.08 21.15 1.94
CA ASP A 345 12.62 21.73 3.21
C ASP A 345 11.11 21.69 3.49
N GLN A 346 10.31 21.06 2.61
CA GLN A 346 8.89 20.81 2.86
C GLN A 346 8.66 19.35 3.30
N PRO A 347 7.86 19.09 4.34
CA PRO A 347 7.61 17.74 4.81
C PRO A 347 6.80 16.99 3.75
N SER A 348 7.38 15.93 3.18
CA SER A 348 6.88 15.29 1.96
C SER A 348 6.45 13.84 2.17
N ALA A 349 7.12 13.13 3.08
CA ALA A 349 6.89 11.70 3.29
C ALA A 349 6.98 11.30 4.76
N SER A 350 6.03 10.46 5.19
CA SER A 350 6.07 9.79 6.48
C SER A 350 6.35 8.30 6.36
N PHE A 351 7.13 7.78 7.30
CA PHE A 351 7.45 6.36 7.41
C PHE A 351 7.28 5.89 8.86
N LEU A 352 6.67 4.71 9.02
CA LEU A 352 6.55 4.06 10.33
C LEU A 352 7.83 3.25 10.62
N MET A 353 8.34 3.41 11.83
CA MET A 353 9.47 2.66 12.38
C MET A 353 9.16 2.22 13.81
N GLY A 354 10.16 1.73 14.56
CA GLY A 354 10.01 1.41 15.97
C GLY A 354 9.43 0.02 16.17
N PHE A 355 9.91 -0.95 15.37
CA PHE A 355 9.52 -2.36 15.44
C PHE A 355 10.03 -3.08 16.71
N GLU A 356 10.34 -2.31 17.74
CA GLU A 356 10.82 -2.69 19.08
C GLU A 356 10.14 -3.92 19.67
N ARG A 357 8.80 -4.01 19.53
CA ARG A 357 7.94 -5.02 20.15
C ARG A 357 7.16 -5.85 19.13
N ILE A 358 7.69 -5.95 17.91
CA ILE A 358 7.06 -6.67 16.82
C ILE A 358 6.81 -8.14 17.16
N ARG A 359 5.62 -8.63 16.82
CA ARG A 359 5.33 -10.07 16.83
C ARG A 359 4.28 -10.43 15.79
N ARG A 360 4.22 -11.71 15.42
CA ARG A 360 3.07 -12.27 14.70
C ARG A 360 1.80 -12.12 15.55
N ALA A 361 0.66 -11.83 14.92
CA ALA A 361 -0.62 -11.56 15.57
C ALA A 361 -1.14 -12.76 16.37
N LYS A 362 -0.96 -13.98 15.84
CA LYS A 362 -1.35 -15.26 16.47
C LYS A 362 -0.38 -15.74 17.56
N ALA A 363 0.81 -15.15 17.67
CA ALA A 363 1.78 -15.55 18.69
C ALA A 363 1.31 -15.16 20.10
N ARG A 364 1.79 -15.92 21.11
CA ARG A 364 1.56 -15.60 22.53
C ARG A 364 1.98 -14.17 22.83
N THR A 365 1.22 -13.51 23.71
CA THR A 365 1.54 -12.15 24.16
C THR A 365 2.41 -12.27 25.41
N ASP A 366 3.51 -11.52 25.45
CA ASP A 366 4.45 -11.54 26.59
C ASP A 366 3.85 -10.94 27.87
N LEU A 367 2.65 -10.35 27.77
CA LEU A 367 1.91 -9.65 28.83
C LEU A 367 2.75 -8.58 29.57
N LEU A 368 3.84 -8.12 28.92
CA LEU A 368 4.72 -7.11 29.47
C LEU A 368 4.07 -5.74 29.40
N SER A 369 3.87 -5.13 30.56
CA SER A 369 3.47 -3.73 30.69
C SER A 369 4.53 -2.80 30.10
N ASN A 370 4.13 -1.59 29.73
CA ASN A 370 5.08 -0.49 29.65
C ASN A 370 4.78 0.47 30.79
N LEU A 371 5.69 0.59 31.76
CA LEU A 371 5.48 1.43 32.95
C LEU A 371 5.64 2.92 32.63
N GLU A 372 6.26 3.27 31.49
CA GLU A 372 6.39 4.65 31.05
C GLU A 372 5.04 5.16 30.54
N TRP A 373 4.38 5.97 31.36
CA TRP A 373 3.04 6.52 31.09
C TRP A 373 2.97 7.21 29.71
N GLU A 374 4.03 7.92 29.31
CA GLU A 374 4.15 8.64 28.04
C GLU A 374 3.95 7.73 26.82
N ARG A 375 4.47 6.50 26.90
CA ARG A 375 4.36 5.49 25.85
C ARG A 375 3.01 4.78 25.84
N ASN A 376 2.16 5.03 26.84
CA ASN A 376 0.80 4.53 26.91
C ASN A 376 -0.25 5.50 26.36
N LEU A 377 0.07 6.79 26.14
CA LEU A 377 -0.91 7.78 25.66
C LEU A 377 -1.68 7.34 24.41
N TYR A 378 -0.97 6.72 23.47
CA TYR A 378 -1.50 6.34 22.16
C TYR A 378 -2.02 4.91 22.09
N ARG A 379 -2.08 4.21 23.24
CA ARG A 379 -2.70 2.89 23.33
C ARG A 379 -4.21 3.02 23.49
N HIS A 380 -4.92 1.97 23.08
CA HIS A 380 -6.36 1.86 23.34
C HIS A 380 -6.64 2.08 24.84
N PRO A 381 -7.67 2.85 25.24
CA PRO A 381 -7.93 3.18 26.65
C PRO A 381 -7.96 1.96 27.58
N MET A 382 -8.58 0.85 27.14
CA MET A 382 -8.61 -0.43 27.88
C MET A 382 -7.24 -1.15 28.02
N ARG A 383 -6.17 -0.59 27.47
CA ARG A 383 -4.80 -1.11 27.47
C ARG A 383 -3.79 -0.13 28.07
N GLN A 384 -4.24 1.03 28.54
CA GLN A 384 -3.38 2.00 29.20
C GLN A 384 -3.09 1.51 30.64
N GLY A 385 -1.83 1.62 31.08
CA GLY A 385 -1.41 1.19 32.42
C GLY A 385 -1.30 -0.33 32.64
N LEU A 386 -1.50 -1.13 31.57
CA LEU A 386 -1.33 -2.58 31.57
C LEU A 386 0.01 -3.01 31.01
#